data_AF-A0A8S0QJI0-F1
#
_entry.id   AF-A0A8S0QJI0-F1
#
_cell.length_a   1.000
_cell.length_b   1.000
_cell.length_c   1.000
_cell.angle_alpha   90.00
_cell.angle_beta   90.00
_cell.angle_gamma   90.00
#
_symmetry.space_group_name_H-M   'P 1'
#
loop_
_entity.id
_entity.type
_entity.pdbx_description
1 polymer ?
#
loop_
_entity_poly.entity_id
_entity_poly.type
_entity_poly.pdbx_seq_one_letter_code
_entity_poly.pdbx_strand_id
1 'polypeptide(L)'
;METTLSYCNAQAIKGEIKNCPKSLEKIISISKFALGKNNLLALASECTRSEFLIRKIKKFDRQNVVACHEVYLPFAAYCCHSISSTQLYALDLVEPETRLPVSTVIAICHMDTSAWPANHVAFKILKFTPGEGEACHWMSNIDLAWIAVD
;
A
#
# COMPACT_ATOMS: atom_id res chain seq x y z
N MET A 1 5.02 7.22 18.58
CA MET A 1 5.73 8.37 17.98
C MET A 1 7.10 7.99 17.45
N GLU A 2 7.99 7.36 18.25
CA GLU A 2 9.33 6.95 17.79
C GLU A 2 9.30 6.00 16.58
N THR A 3 8.44 4.98 16.61
CA THR A 3 8.26 4.05 15.49
C THR A 3 7.84 4.76 14.20
N THR A 4 6.91 5.71 14.30
CA THR A 4 6.45 6.54 13.18
C THR A 4 7.59 7.36 12.59
N LEU A 5 8.36 8.05 13.45
CA LEU A 5 9.50 8.85 13.01
C LEU A 5 10.57 7.97 12.36
N SER A 6 10.78 6.74 12.86
CA SER A 6 11.70 5.79 12.26
C SER A 6 11.32 5.43 10.82
N TYR A 7 10.04 5.17 10.53
CA TYR A 7 9.61 4.88 9.15
C TYR A 7 9.76 6.08 8.22
N CYS A 8 9.35 7.27 8.69
CA CYS A 8 9.47 8.50 7.91
C CYS A 8 10.91 8.93 7.63
N ASN A 9 11.80 8.73 8.60
CA ASN A 9 13.21 9.12 8.50
C ASN A 9 14.09 8.00 7.92
N ALA A 10 13.57 6.78 7.77
CA ALA A 10 14.30 5.70 7.15
C ALA A 10 14.74 6.11 5.74
N GLN A 11 15.92 5.65 5.32
CA GLN A 11 16.35 5.83 3.94
C GLN A 11 15.34 5.20 2.98
N ALA A 12 15.10 5.84 1.84
CA ALA A 12 14.26 5.28 0.79
C ALA A 12 14.96 4.06 0.16
N ILE A 13 14.16 3.07 -0.25
CA ILE A 13 14.63 1.98 -1.10
C ILE A 13 15.15 2.58 -2.41
N LYS A 14 16.13 1.94 -3.05
CA LYS A 14 16.67 2.42 -4.32
C LYS A 14 15.54 2.49 -5.37
N GLY A 15 15.25 3.70 -5.87
CA GLY A 15 14.17 3.95 -6.83
C GLY A 15 12.80 4.23 -6.21
N GLU A 16 12.67 4.18 -4.88
CA GLU A 16 11.44 4.52 -4.17
C GLU A 16 11.26 6.05 -4.08
N ILE A 17 10.06 6.52 -4.40
CA ILE A 17 9.64 7.88 -4.05
C ILE A 17 8.95 7.80 -2.69
N LYS A 18 9.60 8.25 -1.61
CA LYS A 18 9.05 8.23 -0.26
C LYS A 18 8.94 9.64 0.34
N ASN A 19 7.80 9.92 0.97
CA ASN A 19 7.51 11.20 1.62
C ASN A 19 6.59 11.00 2.82
N CYS A 20 6.72 11.86 3.83
CA CYS A 20 5.78 11.89 4.96
C CYS A 20 4.95 13.19 5.03
N PRO A 21 3.93 13.34 4.16
CA PRO A 21 3.06 14.50 4.17
C PRO A 21 2.18 14.57 5.42
N LYS A 22 1.83 15.80 5.79
CA LYS A 22 0.94 16.12 6.94
C LYS A 22 -0.42 16.70 6.51
N SER A 23 -0.74 16.62 5.22
CA SER A 23 -1.99 17.13 4.65
C SER A 23 -2.37 16.36 3.38
N LEU A 24 -3.67 16.33 3.09
CA LEU A 24 -4.21 15.64 1.92
C LEU A 24 -3.74 16.29 0.61
N GLU A 25 -3.63 17.62 0.57
CA GLU A 25 -3.15 18.36 -0.60
C GLU A 25 -1.72 17.94 -0.96
N LYS A 26 -0.88 17.73 0.06
CA LYS A 26 0.49 17.28 -0.16
C LYS A 26 0.54 15.82 -0.60
N ILE A 27 -0.33 14.96 -0.06
CA ILE A 27 -0.50 13.58 -0.54
C ILE A 27 -0.84 13.59 -2.04
N ILE A 28 -1.87 14.34 -2.44
CA ILE A 28 -2.29 14.44 -3.85
C ILE A 28 -1.14 14.96 -4.73
N SER A 29 -0.42 15.99 -4.29
CA SER A 29 0.72 16.54 -5.03
C SER A 29 1.83 15.51 -5.24
N ILE A 30 2.18 14.74 -4.21
CA ILE A 30 3.19 13.68 -4.30
C ILE A 30 2.68 12.55 -5.20
N SER A 31 1.42 12.15 -5.08
CA SER A 31 0.83 11.10 -5.92
C SER A 31 0.85 11.48 -7.39
N LYS A 32 0.50 12.73 -7.73
CA LYS A 32 0.59 13.23 -9.11
C LYS A 32 2.01 13.22 -9.65
N PHE A 33 2.97 13.65 -8.82
CA PHE A 33 4.39 13.64 -9.17
C PHE A 33 4.89 12.22 -9.42
N ALA A 34 4.64 11.30 -8.50
CA ALA A 34 5.12 9.91 -8.57
C ALA A 34 4.48 9.11 -9.70
N LEU A 35 3.20 9.38 -10.01
CA LEU A 35 2.47 8.68 -11.08
C LEU A 35 2.58 9.39 -12.44
N GLY A 36 3.12 10.61 -12.50
CA GLY A 36 3.28 11.40 -13.71
C GLY A 36 1.96 11.80 -14.39
N LYS A 37 0.85 11.82 -13.64
CA LYS A 37 -0.51 12.04 -14.15
C LYS A 37 -1.33 12.91 -13.20
N ASN A 38 -2.27 13.68 -13.75
CA ASN A 38 -3.13 14.59 -12.97
C ASN A 38 -4.44 13.96 -12.52
N ASN A 39 -4.99 13.04 -13.31
CA ASN A 39 -6.23 12.35 -13.00
C ASN A 39 -5.91 11.08 -12.21
N LEU A 40 -6.34 11.06 -10.95
CA LEU A 40 -6.00 10.01 -10.00
C LEU A 40 -7.27 9.42 -9.40
N LEU A 41 -7.25 8.11 -9.16
CA LEU A 41 -8.24 7.42 -8.35
C LEU A 41 -7.60 7.05 -7.01
N ALA A 42 -8.26 7.45 -5.91
CA ALA A 42 -7.95 6.99 -4.57
C ALA A 42 -8.79 5.76 -4.24
N LEU A 43 -8.14 4.74 -3.68
CA LEU A 43 -8.76 3.50 -3.21
C LEU A 43 -8.42 3.33 -1.73
N ALA A 44 -9.39 2.88 -0.95
CA ALA A 44 -9.22 2.56 0.46
C ALA A 44 -9.86 1.20 0.75
N SER A 45 -9.36 0.50 1.75
CA SER A 45 -10.00 -0.72 2.24
C SER A 45 -11.21 -0.36 3.08
N GLU A 46 -12.29 -1.12 2.94
CA GLU A 46 -13.40 -1.06 3.90
C GLU A 46 -13.02 -1.78 5.21
N CYS A 47 -13.59 -1.33 6.33
CA CYS A 47 -13.41 -1.99 7.63
C CYS A 47 -13.97 -3.41 7.60
N THR A 48 -13.15 -4.40 7.95
CA THR A 48 -13.60 -5.79 8.21
C THR A 48 -13.50 -6.04 9.71
N ARG A 49 -14.54 -6.63 10.31
CA ARG A 49 -14.61 -6.94 11.76
C ARG A 49 -14.94 -8.41 12.04
N SER A 50 -14.97 -9.23 11.01
CA SER A 50 -15.46 -10.61 11.03
C SER A 50 -14.49 -11.52 10.29
N GLU A 51 -14.57 -12.81 10.55
CA GLU A 51 -13.94 -13.81 9.67
C GLU A 51 -14.51 -13.70 8.26
N PHE A 52 -13.67 -13.97 7.26
CA PHE A 52 -14.04 -13.80 5.87
C PHE A 52 -13.35 -14.80 4.96
N LEU A 53 -13.95 -14.99 3.79
CA LEU A 53 -13.35 -15.66 2.64
C LEU A 53 -13.21 -14.69 1.49
N ILE A 54 -12.13 -14.82 0.73
CA ILE A 54 -11.94 -14.08 -0.51
C ILE A 54 -12.84 -14.72 -1.58
N ARG A 55 -13.84 -13.98 -2.06
CA ARG A 55 -14.72 -14.42 -3.15
C ARG A 55 -14.13 -14.10 -4.51
N LYS A 56 -13.59 -12.90 -4.68
CA LYS A 56 -13.12 -12.40 -5.97
C LYS A 56 -11.89 -11.52 -5.77
N ILE A 57 -10.91 -11.68 -6.66
CA ILE A 57 -9.73 -10.83 -6.73
C ILE A 57 -9.77 -10.10 -8.07
N LYS A 58 -9.73 -8.77 -8.02
CA LYS A 58 -9.59 -7.89 -9.19
C LYS A 58 -8.21 -7.26 -9.17
N LYS A 59 -7.36 -7.65 -10.12
CA LYS A 59 -6.08 -6.99 -10.40
C LYS A 59 -6.33 -5.71 -11.19
N PHE A 60 -5.66 -4.62 -10.83
CA PHE A 60 -5.66 -3.39 -11.63
C PHE A 60 -4.55 -3.44 -12.67
N ASP A 61 -4.81 -3.07 -13.92
CA ASP A 61 -3.80 -3.14 -14.98
C ASP A 61 -2.83 -1.95 -14.94
N ARG A 62 -2.18 -1.77 -13.79
CA ARG A 62 -1.25 -0.68 -13.48
C ARG A 62 -0.18 -1.24 -12.53
N GLN A 63 1.09 -0.94 -12.81
CA GLN A 63 2.24 -1.39 -12.01
C GLN A 63 2.91 -0.26 -11.20
N ASN A 64 2.30 0.93 -11.21
CA ASN A 64 2.72 2.09 -10.44
C ASN A 64 1.58 2.50 -9.52
N VAL A 65 1.83 2.45 -8.22
CA VAL A 65 0.87 2.73 -7.16
C VAL A 65 1.58 3.59 -6.13
N VAL A 66 0.90 4.62 -5.63
CA VAL A 66 1.38 5.36 -4.45
C VAL A 66 0.55 4.88 -3.26
N ALA A 67 1.19 4.15 -2.36
CA ALA A 67 0.58 3.75 -1.09
C ALA A 67 0.87 4.82 -0.04
N CYS A 68 -0.14 5.22 0.73
CA CYS A 68 -0.03 6.18 1.82
C CYS A 68 -0.61 5.55 3.07
N HIS A 69 0.26 5.26 4.04
CA HIS A 69 -0.12 4.64 5.29
C HIS A 69 -0.30 5.70 6.36
N GLU A 70 -1.45 5.74 7.03
CA GLU A 70 -1.61 6.64 8.16
C GLU A 70 -0.64 6.24 9.27
N VAL A 71 0.03 7.23 9.86
CA VAL A 71 0.95 7.00 10.98
C VAL A 71 0.44 7.73 12.22
N TYR A 72 0.46 7.02 13.36
CA TYR A 72 -0.08 7.52 14.61
C TYR A 72 0.76 8.67 15.19
N LEU A 73 0.37 9.89 14.87
CA LEU A 73 0.84 11.16 15.44
C LEU A 73 -0.37 11.98 15.93
N PRO A 74 -0.17 12.97 16.82
CA PRO A 74 -1.26 13.85 17.27
C PRO A 74 -1.83 14.76 16.16
N PHE A 75 -1.36 14.63 14.92
CA PHE A 75 -1.87 15.25 13.72
C PHE A 75 -1.87 14.23 12.58
N ALA A 76 -2.77 14.38 11.62
CA ALA A 76 -2.84 13.51 10.44
C ALA A 76 -1.50 13.55 9.69
N ALA A 77 -0.81 12.43 9.66
CA ALA A 77 0.43 12.25 8.96
C ALA A 77 0.39 10.90 8.26
N TYR A 78 0.95 10.84 7.06
CA TYR A 78 1.00 9.63 6.27
C TYR A 78 2.44 9.32 5.91
N CYS A 79 2.82 8.06 5.88
CA CYS A 79 4.01 7.59 5.18
C CYS A 79 3.58 7.16 3.79
N CYS A 80 3.85 8.02 2.80
CA CYS A 80 3.55 7.77 1.40
C CYS A 80 4.79 7.25 0.68
N HIS A 81 4.62 6.20 -0.11
CA HIS A 81 5.67 5.70 -0.97
C HIS A 81 5.17 5.13 -2.30
N SER A 82 6.05 5.15 -3.29
CA SER A 82 5.88 4.49 -4.59
C SER A 82 7.14 3.70 -4.89
N ILE A 83 6.97 2.38 -5.01
CA ILE A 83 8.02 1.43 -5.35
C ILE A 83 7.69 0.89 -6.75
N SER A 84 8.71 0.76 -7.62
CA SER A 84 8.54 0.16 -8.94
C SER A 84 7.99 -1.26 -8.87
N SER A 85 7.27 -1.70 -9.92
CA SER A 85 6.73 -3.06 -10.00
C SER A 85 5.76 -3.38 -8.85
N THR A 86 4.88 -2.43 -8.54
CA THR A 86 3.89 -2.56 -7.47
C THR A 86 2.51 -2.81 -8.06
N GLN A 87 1.89 -3.91 -7.67
CA GLN A 87 0.62 -4.37 -8.17
C GLN A 87 -0.49 -4.16 -7.14
N LEU A 88 -1.59 -3.54 -7.56
CA LEU A 88 -2.78 -3.33 -6.72
C LEU A 88 -3.88 -4.34 -7.04
N TYR A 89 -4.55 -4.81 -5.99
CA TYR A 89 -5.69 -5.71 -6.03
C TYR A 89 -6.84 -5.18 -5.19
N ALA A 90 -8.07 -5.30 -5.70
CA ALA A 90 -9.29 -5.21 -4.90
C ALA A 90 -9.85 -6.61 -4.67
N LEU A 91 -10.21 -6.91 -3.42
CA LEU A 91 -10.67 -8.22 -3.00
C LEU A 91 -12.06 -8.11 -2.39
N ASP A 92 -13.03 -8.77 -3.00
CA ASP A 92 -14.38 -8.88 -2.44
C ASP A 92 -14.39 -10.00 -1.40
N LEU A 93 -14.78 -9.64 -0.19
CA LEU A 93 -14.87 -10.54 0.95
C LEU A 93 -16.32 -10.97 1.17
N VAL A 94 -16.48 -12.23 1.61
CA VAL A 94 -17.78 -12.79 2.01
C VAL A 94 -17.65 -13.51 3.35
N GLU A 95 -18.77 -13.64 4.05
CA GLU A 95 -18.83 -14.41 5.29
C GLU A 95 -18.72 -15.93 4.97
N PRO A 96 -18.01 -16.74 5.79
CA PRO A 96 -17.65 -18.11 5.42
C PRO A 96 -18.83 -19.06 5.21
N GLU A 97 -19.86 -18.96 6.04
CA GLU A 97 -21.01 -19.88 6.10
C GLU A 97 -22.09 -19.53 5.07
N THR A 98 -22.57 -18.29 5.13
CA THR A 98 -23.67 -17.72 4.34
C THR A 98 -23.25 -17.22 2.96
N ARG A 99 -21.96 -16.95 2.76
CA ARG A 99 -21.41 -16.35 1.54
C ARG A 99 -21.96 -14.96 1.20
N LEU A 100 -22.59 -14.30 2.17
CA LEU A 100 -23.07 -12.93 2.00
C LEU A 100 -21.88 -11.96 1.88
N PRO A 101 -21.98 -10.91 1.03
CA PRO A 101 -20.96 -9.88 0.92
C PRO A 101 -20.65 -9.23 2.27
N VAL A 102 -19.36 -9.12 2.60
CA VAL A 102 -18.88 -8.44 3.82
C VAL A 102 -18.37 -7.05 3.46
N SER A 103 -17.35 -6.99 2.60
CA SER A 103 -16.69 -5.75 2.22
C SER A 103 -15.76 -5.94 1.03
N THR A 104 -15.24 -4.85 0.47
CA THR A 104 -14.10 -4.88 -0.47
C THR A 104 -12.86 -4.26 0.18
N VAL A 105 -11.74 -4.97 0.13
CA VAL A 105 -10.46 -4.51 0.67
C VAL A 105 -9.39 -4.41 -0.41
N ILE A 106 -8.36 -3.60 -0.15
CA ILE A 106 -7.24 -3.39 -1.04
C ILE A 106 -6.02 -4.16 -0.52
N ALA A 107 -5.32 -4.83 -1.43
CA ALA A 107 -4.00 -5.40 -1.17
C ALA A 107 -3.00 -4.90 -2.22
N ILE A 108 -1.75 -4.81 -1.81
CA ILE A 108 -0.63 -4.43 -2.66
C ILE A 108 0.41 -5.55 -2.63
N CYS A 109 1.01 -5.83 -3.77
CA CYS A 109 2.17 -6.70 -3.90
C CYS A 109 3.31 -5.95 -4.58
N HIS A 110 4.49 -5.96 -3.95
CA HIS A 110 5.73 -5.54 -4.59
C HIS A 110 6.35 -6.73 -5.28
N MET A 111 6.30 -6.72 -6.61
CA MET A 111 6.64 -7.86 -7.46
C MET A 111 8.15 -8.01 -7.67
N ASP A 112 8.92 -6.93 -7.46
CA ASP A 112 10.39 -6.96 -7.47
C ASP A 112 10.94 -6.38 -6.17
N THR A 113 11.57 -7.25 -5.37
CA THR A 113 12.16 -6.91 -4.09
C THR A 113 13.69 -6.84 -4.15
N SER A 114 14.30 -6.95 -5.33
CA SER A 114 15.76 -7.06 -5.51
C SER A 114 16.53 -5.84 -4.99
N ALA A 115 15.91 -4.66 -5.07
CA ALA A 115 16.50 -3.40 -4.61
C ALA A 115 16.35 -3.15 -3.10
N TRP A 116 15.61 -4.00 -2.38
CA TRP A 116 15.30 -3.79 -0.98
C TRP A 116 16.50 -4.14 -0.08
N PRO A 117 16.69 -3.42 1.05
CA PRO A 117 17.75 -3.76 2.00
C PRO A 117 17.60 -5.19 2.53
N ALA A 118 18.68 -5.98 2.59
CA ALA A 118 18.63 -7.37 3.05
C ALA A 118 18.11 -7.54 4.50
N ASN A 119 18.20 -6.50 5.32
CA ASN A 119 17.67 -6.48 6.69
C ASN A 119 16.21 -5.98 6.79
N HIS A 120 15.54 -5.71 5.66
CA HIS A 120 14.15 -5.23 5.63
C HIS A 120 13.22 -6.24 6.34
N VAL A 121 12.23 -5.73 7.08
CA VAL A 121 11.37 -6.55 7.95
C VAL A 121 10.60 -7.63 7.17
N ALA A 122 10.22 -7.34 5.93
CA ALA A 122 9.51 -8.27 5.05
C ALA A 122 10.27 -9.61 4.90
N PHE A 123 11.60 -9.58 4.73
CA PHE A 123 12.43 -10.77 4.58
C PHE A 123 12.47 -11.65 5.83
N LYS A 124 12.34 -11.04 7.01
CA LYS A 124 12.24 -11.79 8.28
C LYS A 124 10.90 -12.50 8.42
N ILE A 125 9.82 -11.90 7.93
CA ILE A 125 8.44 -12.43 8.02
C ILE A 125 8.24 -13.52 6.96
N LEU A 126 8.55 -13.21 5.71
CA LEU A 126 8.29 -14.04 4.54
C LEU A 126 9.38 -15.09 4.26
N LYS A 127 10.50 -15.06 4.99
CA LYS A 127 11.57 -16.09 4.98
C LYS A 127 12.29 -16.25 3.63
N PHE A 128 12.63 -15.14 2.99
CA PHE A 128 13.38 -15.08 1.74
C PHE A 128 14.25 -13.82 1.71
N THR A 129 15.17 -13.70 0.75
CA THR A 129 16.11 -12.57 0.61
C THR A 129 15.77 -11.68 -0.61
N PRO A 130 16.43 -10.52 -0.80
CA PRO A 130 16.10 -9.61 -1.90
C PRO A 130 16.08 -10.29 -3.27
N GLY A 131 14.96 -10.17 -3.99
CA GLY A 131 14.80 -10.70 -5.34
C GLY A 131 14.38 -12.16 -5.44
N GLU A 132 14.32 -12.90 -4.34
CA GLU A 132 13.88 -14.31 -4.34
C GLU A 132 12.35 -14.47 -4.37
N GLY A 133 11.60 -13.37 -4.28
CA GLY A 133 10.14 -13.41 -4.21
C GLY A 133 9.47 -12.05 -4.13
N GLU A 134 8.14 -12.10 -3.95
CA GLU A 134 7.24 -10.96 -3.93
C GLU A 134 6.82 -10.65 -2.48
N ALA A 135 6.64 -9.37 -2.16
CA ALA A 135 6.17 -8.95 -0.84
C ALA A 135 4.76 -8.34 -0.95
N CYS A 136 3.75 -9.09 -0.50
CA CYS A 136 2.36 -8.64 -0.46
C CYS A 136 1.90 -8.25 0.94
N HIS A 137 1.06 -7.23 1.04
CA HIS A 137 0.40 -6.84 2.28
C HIS A 137 -0.98 -6.23 2.02
N TRP A 138 -1.82 -6.27 3.06
CA TRP A 138 -3.11 -5.58 3.06
C TRP A 138 -2.91 -4.08 3.27
N MET A 139 -3.80 -3.27 2.70
CA MET A 139 -3.96 -1.87 3.06
C MET A 139 -4.97 -1.78 4.20
N SER A 140 -4.64 -1.05 5.26
CA SER A 140 -5.59 -0.81 6.34
C SER A 140 -6.73 0.11 5.89
N ASN A 141 -7.81 0.19 6.66
CA ASN A 141 -8.98 1.02 6.33
C ASN A 141 -8.71 2.54 6.45
N ILE A 142 -7.56 2.92 6.99
CA ILE A 142 -7.07 4.30 7.11
C ILE A 142 -5.94 4.59 6.11
N ASP A 143 -5.53 3.59 5.32
CA ASP A 143 -4.54 3.78 4.27
C ASP A 143 -5.21 4.16 2.95
N LEU A 144 -4.45 4.83 2.09
CA LEU A 144 -4.88 5.22 0.75
C LEU A 144 -3.93 4.65 -0.30
N ALA A 145 -4.48 4.05 -1.34
CA ALA A 145 -3.75 3.69 -2.55
C ALA A 145 -4.18 4.56 -3.71
N TRP A 146 -3.23 5.21 -4.38
CA TRP A 146 -3.47 6.07 -5.52
C TRP A 146 -2.97 5.42 -6.81
N ILE A 147 -3.80 5.45 -7.83
CA ILE A 147 -3.44 5.04 -9.19
C ILE A 147 -3.79 6.14 -10.18
N ALA A 148 -3.03 6.21 -11.26
CA ALA A 148 -3.38 7.07 -12.39
C ALA A 148 -4.52 6.44 -13.19
N VAL A 149 -5.49 7.27 -13.53
CA VAL A 149 -6.57 6.94 -14.46
C VAL A 149 -6.48 7.90 -15.65
N ASP A 150 -6.85 7.40 -16.82
CA ASP A 150 -6.87 8.23 -18.04
C ASP A 150 -8.06 9.18 -18.03
#